data_AF-A0A961ERX9-F1
#
_entry.id   AF-A0A961ERX9-F1
#
_cell.length_a   1.000
_cell.length_b   1.000
_cell.length_c   1.000
_cell.angle_alpha   90.00
_cell.angle_beta   90.00
_cell.angle_gamma   90.00
#
_symmetry.space_group_name_H-M   'P 1'
#
loop_
_entity.id
_entity.type
_entity.pdbx_description
1 polymer ?
#
loop_
_entity_poly.entity_id
_entity_poly.type
_entity_poly.pdbx_seq_one_letter_code
_entity_poly.pdbx_strand_id
1 'polypeptide(L)'
;MTAHVEQPYVYTQRELVEPDWTRFPGWRDVTPAQWEDAQWQRVNCVKNIKQLRDLMGDLLQERFYADLERDQAERATMSMLVPPQMMNTMVAATADPMPAAGADFTAAFYADPVRLYMLPVFSDRRTDWPSHPYATRDSLHEHDMWAVEGLTHRYPTKV
;
A
#
# COMPACT_ATOMS: atom_id res chain seq x y z
N MET A 1 -9.17 5.06 -44.22
CA MET A 1 -7.91 4.41 -43.81
C MET A 1 -7.78 4.62 -42.31
N THR A 2 -8.04 3.59 -41.51
CA THR A 2 -7.82 3.63 -40.06
C THR A 2 -6.32 3.59 -39.80
N ALA A 3 -5.78 4.66 -39.21
CA ALA A 3 -4.41 4.66 -38.74
C ALA A 3 -4.30 3.58 -37.65
N HIS A 4 -3.54 2.52 -37.92
CA HIS A 4 -3.15 1.58 -36.88
C HIS A 4 -2.30 2.36 -35.88
N VAL A 5 -2.87 2.65 -34.71
CA VAL A 5 -2.11 3.23 -33.60
C VAL A 5 -1.19 2.12 -33.11
N GLU A 6 0.11 2.27 -33.35
CA GLU A 6 1.12 1.39 -32.79
C GLU A 6 1.02 1.43 -31.27
N GLN A 7 1.07 0.26 -30.65
CA GLN A 7 0.92 0.13 -29.21
C GLN A 7 2.05 0.91 -28.50
N PRO A 8 1.74 1.97 -27.73
CA PRO A 8 2.76 2.91 -27.23
C PRO A 8 3.66 2.32 -26.14
N TYR A 9 3.32 1.14 -25.62
CA TYR A 9 4.06 0.45 -24.58
C TYR A 9 4.26 -1.02 -24.95
N VAL A 10 5.50 -1.48 -24.81
CA VAL A 10 5.83 -2.89 -24.90
C VAL A 10 5.50 -3.53 -23.55
N TYR A 11 4.52 -4.44 -23.53
CA TYR A 11 4.25 -5.23 -22.33
C TYR A 11 5.35 -6.28 -22.17
N THR A 12 6.18 -6.11 -21.16
CA THR A 12 7.14 -7.14 -20.75
C THR A 12 6.50 -8.00 -19.68
N GLN A 13 6.28 -9.28 -19.98
CA GLN A 13 5.89 -10.24 -18.97
C GLN A 13 7.13 -10.64 -18.17
N ARG A 14 7.04 -10.51 -16.84
CA ARG A 14 8.03 -11.08 -15.90
C ARG A 14 7.37 -12.24 -15.18
N GLU A 15 8.18 -13.21 -14.78
CA GLU A 15 7.72 -14.26 -13.88
C GLU A 15 7.25 -13.61 -12.57
N LEU A 16 6.05 -13.98 -12.12
CA LEU A 16 5.49 -13.48 -10.87
C LEU A 16 6.00 -14.37 -9.75
N VAL A 17 6.96 -13.86 -8.99
CA VAL A 17 7.55 -14.54 -7.85
C VAL A 17 7.08 -13.85 -6.58
N GLU A 18 6.60 -14.64 -5.61
CA GLU A 18 6.30 -14.11 -4.29
C GLU A 18 7.61 -13.75 -3.57
N PRO A 19 7.74 -12.53 -3.02
CA PRO A 19 8.89 -12.16 -2.21
C PRO A 19 9.04 -13.05 -0.98
N ASP A 20 10.28 -13.32 -0.57
CA ASP A 20 10.54 -13.99 0.70
C ASP A 20 10.10 -13.12 1.88
N TRP A 21 9.07 -13.54 2.62
CA TRP A 21 8.54 -12.81 3.78
C TRP A 21 9.49 -12.82 4.97
N THR A 22 10.37 -13.82 5.07
CA THR A 22 11.30 -13.97 6.19
C THR A 22 12.45 -12.96 6.14
N ARG A 23 12.60 -12.23 5.03
CA ARG A 23 13.54 -11.10 4.92
C ARG A 23 13.23 -9.98 5.91
N PHE A 24 11.98 -9.84 6.33
CA PHE A 24 11.60 -8.89 7.37
C PHE A 24 11.90 -9.47 8.76
N PRO A 25 12.63 -8.74 9.62
CA PRO A 25 13.01 -9.23 10.95
C PRO A 25 11.84 -9.79 11.78
N GLY A 26 10.69 -9.11 11.80
CA GLY A 26 9.53 -9.54 12.58
C GLY A 26 8.77 -10.74 12.02
N TRP A 27 9.09 -11.20 10.81
CA TRP A 27 8.48 -12.40 10.21
C TRP A 27 9.48 -13.53 9.93
N ARG A 28 10.71 -13.42 10.43
CA ARG A 28 11.76 -14.43 10.22
C ARG A 28 11.34 -15.85 10.63
N ASP A 29 10.56 -15.94 11.70
CA ASP A 29 10.12 -17.22 12.28
C ASP A 29 8.70 -17.62 11.86
N VAL A 30 8.07 -16.88 10.94
CA VAL A 30 6.73 -17.19 10.43
C VAL A 30 6.83 -18.37 9.47
N THR A 31 6.07 -19.42 9.77
CA THR A 31 6.06 -20.65 8.96
C THR A 31 5.22 -20.49 7.69
N PRO A 32 5.48 -21.29 6.64
CA PRO A 32 4.63 -21.29 5.44
C PRO A 32 3.15 -21.53 5.74
N ALA A 33 2.84 -22.46 6.66
CA ALA A 33 1.46 -22.75 7.04
C ALA A 33 0.75 -21.56 7.70
N GLN A 34 1.48 -20.72 8.45
CA GLN A 34 0.94 -19.47 8.98
C GLN A 34 0.78 -18.43 7.87
N TRP A 35 1.76 -18.31 6.98
CA TRP A 35 1.75 -17.36 5.89
C TRP A 35 0.58 -17.58 4.93
N GLU A 36 0.28 -18.83 4.60
CA GLU A 36 -0.81 -19.23 3.70
C GLU A 36 -2.21 -19.15 4.36
N ASP A 37 -2.28 -18.98 5.68
CA ASP A 37 -3.56 -18.91 6.40
C ASP A 37 -4.17 -17.49 6.34
N ALA A 38 -5.37 -17.39 5.77
CA ALA A 38 -6.07 -16.11 5.61
C ALA A 38 -6.49 -15.46 6.95
N GLN A 39 -6.73 -16.25 8.00
CA GLN A 39 -7.02 -15.70 9.33
C GLN A 39 -5.76 -15.11 9.96
N TRP A 40 -4.62 -15.79 9.81
CA TRP A 40 -3.32 -15.30 10.24
C TRP A 40 -2.96 -13.99 9.51
N GLN A 41 -3.17 -13.92 8.19
CA GLN A 41 -2.99 -12.68 7.44
C GLN A 41 -3.85 -11.54 8.00
N ARG A 42 -5.13 -11.80 8.28
CA ARG A 42 -6.08 -10.79 8.81
C ARG A 42 -5.71 -10.31 10.23
N VAL A 43 -5.32 -11.21 11.12
CA VAL A 43 -5.02 -10.85 12.51
C VAL A 43 -3.66 -10.16 12.64
N ASN A 44 -2.71 -10.47 11.76
CA ASN A 44 -1.36 -9.90 11.72
C ASN A 44 -1.21 -8.68 10.78
N CYS A 45 -2.31 -8.06 10.35
CA CYS A 45 -2.23 -6.76 9.67
C CYS A 45 -1.45 -5.75 10.54
N VAL A 46 -0.57 -4.98 9.89
CA VAL A 46 0.15 -3.87 10.52
C VAL A 46 -0.79 -2.67 10.60
N LYS A 47 -1.12 -2.24 11.83
CA LYS A 47 -2.16 -1.23 12.10
C LYS A 47 -1.63 0.07 12.69
N ASN A 48 -0.38 0.07 13.15
CA ASN A 48 0.23 1.24 13.76
C ASN A 48 1.76 1.24 13.60
N ILE A 49 2.37 2.37 13.93
CA ILE A 49 3.81 2.61 13.82
C ILE A 49 4.62 1.63 14.67
N LYS A 50 4.16 1.29 15.88
CA LYS A 50 4.84 0.31 16.74
C LYS A 50 4.93 -1.05 16.06
N GLN A 51 3.82 -1.55 15.51
CA GLN A 51 3.81 -2.83 14.80
C GLN A 51 4.70 -2.80 13.55
N LEU A 52 4.76 -1.67 12.84
CA LEU A 52 5.67 -1.51 11.71
C LEU A 52 7.14 -1.55 12.17
N ARG A 53 7.48 -0.89 13.28
CA ARG A 53 8.82 -0.95 13.88
C ARG A 53 9.20 -2.37 14.29
N ASP A 54 8.29 -3.08 14.96
CA ASP A 54 8.49 -4.47 15.38
C ASP A 54 8.73 -5.38 14.15
N LEU A 55 8.04 -5.13 13.03
CA LEU A 55 8.23 -5.86 11.78
C LEU A 55 9.58 -5.56 11.11
N MET A 56 9.91 -4.28 10.98
CA MET A 56 11.03 -3.81 10.16
C MET A 56 12.38 -3.91 10.89
N GLY A 57 12.38 -3.94 12.23
CA GLY A 57 13.60 -3.88 13.01
C GLY A 57 14.48 -2.69 12.59
N ASP A 58 15.75 -2.96 12.32
CA ASP A 58 16.74 -1.93 11.93
C ASP A 58 16.76 -1.59 10.43
N LEU A 59 15.82 -2.13 9.62
CA LEU A 59 15.78 -1.88 8.17
C LEU A 59 15.50 -0.40 7.84
N LEU A 60 14.56 0.22 8.56
CA LEU A 60 14.13 1.59 8.31
C LEU A 60 14.76 2.57 9.30
N GLN A 61 15.12 3.75 8.82
CA GLN A 61 15.57 4.84 9.66
C GLN A 61 14.40 5.53 10.39
N GLU A 62 14.70 6.10 11.56
CA GLU A 62 13.75 6.87 12.38
C GLU A 62 12.99 7.97 11.63
N ARG A 63 13.63 8.59 10.63
CA ARG A 63 13.00 9.61 9.79
C ARG A 63 11.72 9.11 9.10
N PHE A 64 11.65 7.84 8.71
CA PHE A 64 10.45 7.29 8.07
C PHE A 64 9.28 7.25 9.05
N TYR A 65 9.53 6.77 10.27
CA TYR A 65 8.49 6.67 11.28
C TYR A 65 8.01 8.05 11.75
N ALA A 66 8.91 9.02 11.86
CA ALA A 66 8.53 10.41 12.18
C ALA A 66 7.67 11.05 11.08
N ASP A 67 7.98 10.76 9.80
CA ASP A 67 7.22 11.22 8.64
C ASP A 67 5.82 10.58 8.58
N LEU A 68 5.73 9.28 8.91
CA LEU A 68 4.46 8.56 9.05
C LEU A 68 3.63 9.07 10.24
N GLU A 69 4.26 9.31 11.39
CA GLU A 69 3.59 9.86 12.58
C GLU A 69 3.01 11.24 12.30
N ARG A 70 3.79 12.09 11.63
CA ARG A 70 3.33 13.39 11.19
C ARG A 70 2.13 13.28 10.25
N ASP A 71 2.16 12.33 9.32
CA ASP A 71 1.03 12.09 8.42
C ASP A 71 -0.25 11.74 9.18
N GLN A 72 -0.14 10.80 10.11
CA GLN A 72 -1.26 10.36 10.94
C GLN A 72 -1.85 11.48 11.78
N ALA A 73 -1.01 12.39 12.29
CA ALA A 73 -1.44 13.53 13.10
C ALA A 73 -2.08 14.65 12.26
N GLU A 74 -1.60 14.86 11.03
CA GLU A 74 -1.89 16.09 10.28
C GLU A 74 -2.73 15.93 9.02
N ARG A 75 -2.73 14.76 8.38
CA ARG A 75 -3.26 14.59 7.00
C ARG A 75 -4.04 13.31 6.76
N ALA A 76 -3.73 12.22 7.46
CA ALA A 76 -4.40 10.95 7.25
C ALA A 76 -5.90 11.04 7.58
N THR A 77 -6.75 10.56 6.67
CA THR A 77 -8.21 10.50 6.87
C THR A 77 -8.71 9.09 7.18
N MET A 78 -7.84 8.08 7.07
CA MET A 78 -8.14 6.68 7.28
C MET A 78 -7.09 6.05 8.19
N SER A 79 -7.53 5.12 9.04
CA SER A 79 -6.64 4.32 9.87
C SER A 79 -5.76 3.39 9.03
N MET A 80 -4.54 3.18 9.48
CA MET A 80 -3.61 2.24 8.87
C MET A 80 -4.05 0.78 9.12
N LEU A 81 -4.09 -0.02 8.05
CA LEU A 81 -4.30 -1.46 8.11
C LEU A 81 -3.68 -2.09 6.85
N VAL A 82 -2.47 -2.62 6.97
CA VAL A 82 -1.74 -3.25 5.85
C VAL A 82 -1.61 -4.75 6.11
N PRO A 83 -2.23 -5.61 5.28
CA PRO A 83 -2.07 -7.07 5.39
C PRO A 83 -0.61 -7.52 5.16
N PRO A 84 -0.15 -8.62 5.80
CA PRO A 84 1.23 -9.08 5.63
C PRO A 84 1.62 -9.32 4.17
N GLN A 85 0.76 -9.95 3.35
CA GLN A 85 1.02 -10.10 1.92
C GLN A 85 1.23 -8.78 1.17
N MET A 86 0.50 -7.72 1.50
CA MET A 86 0.66 -6.41 0.86
C MET A 86 1.93 -5.69 1.30
N MET A 87 2.32 -5.85 2.55
CA MET A 87 3.62 -5.38 3.03
C MET A 87 4.77 -6.18 2.39
N ASN A 88 4.56 -7.48 2.15
CA ASN A 88 5.53 -8.36 1.51
C ASN A 88 5.92 -7.94 0.10
N THR A 89 5.06 -7.20 -0.60
CA THR A 89 5.36 -6.71 -1.95
C THR A 89 6.10 -5.37 -1.98
N MET A 90 6.26 -4.71 -0.82
CA MET A 90 7.06 -3.48 -0.71
C MET A 90 8.54 -3.82 -0.66
N VAL A 91 9.35 -3.16 -1.49
CA VAL A 91 10.78 -3.47 -1.66
C VAL A 91 10.95 -4.99 -1.85
N ALA A 92 10.21 -5.51 -2.83
CA ALA A 92 10.02 -6.94 -3.07
C ALA A 92 11.33 -7.72 -3.20
N ALA A 93 12.39 -7.10 -3.72
CA ALA A 93 13.71 -7.71 -3.91
C ALA A 93 13.66 -9.07 -4.64
N THR A 94 12.71 -9.24 -5.57
CA THR A 94 12.51 -10.47 -6.34
C THR A 94 13.41 -10.56 -7.56
N ALA A 95 13.72 -9.42 -8.18
CA ALA A 95 14.62 -9.32 -9.34
C ALA A 95 16.03 -8.85 -8.95
N ASP A 96 16.12 -7.98 -7.95
CA ASP A 96 17.35 -7.35 -7.48
C ASP A 96 17.55 -7.69 -5.99
N PRO A 97 18.81 -7.76 -5.50
CA PRO A 97 19.07 -8.01 -4.09
C PRO A 97 18.45 -6.94 -3.21
N MET A 98 18.07 -7.33 -1.99
CA MET A 98 17.51 -6.40 -1.02
C MET A 98 18.52 -5.27 -0.72
N PRO A 99 18.10 -4.00 -0.75
CA PRO A 99 18.95 -2.88 -0.36
C PRO A 99 19.47 -3.04 1.08
N ALA A 100 20.64 -2.47 1.35
CA ALA A 100 21.20 -2.48 2.69
C ALA A 100 20.30 -1.72 3.68
N ALA A 101 20.23 -2.23 4.92
CA ALA A 101 19.48 -1.61 6.01
C ALA A 101 19.91 -0.15 6.22
N GLY A 102 18.99 0.68 6.72
CA GLY A 102 19.23 2.10 6.94
C GLY A 102 18.92 2.92 5.70
N ALA A 103 19.91 3.63 5.16
CA ALA A 103 19.67 4.70 4.18
C ALA A 103 19.09 4.17 2.85
N ASP A 104 19.68 3.11 2.31
CA ASP A 104 19.34 2.56 1.00
C ASP A 104 17.97 1.88 1.05
N PHE A 105 17.73 1.04 2.05
CA PHE A 105 16.42 0.43 2.26
C PHE A 105 15.33 1.48 2.50
N THR A 106 15.60 2.50 3.31
CA THR A 106 14.62 3.58 3.55
C THR A 106 14.32 4.35 2.25
N ALA A 107 15.32 4.65 1.42
CA ALA A 107 15.10 5.31 0.14
C ALA A 107 14.29 4.43 -0.83
N ALA A 108 14.59 3.14 -0.92
CA ALA A 108 13.83 2.19 -1.72
C ALA A 108 12.38 2.07 -1.22
N PHE A 109 12.18 2.03 0.10
CA PHE A 109 10.85 1.97 0.71
C PHE A 109 10.03 3.22 0.42
N TYR A 110 10.61 4.42 0.52
CA TYR A 110 9.96 5.66 0.09
C TYR A 110 9.56 5.64 -1.38
N ALA A 111 10.42 5.13 -2.26
CA ALA A 111 10.17 5.04 -3.69
C ALA A 111 9.18 3.94 -4.11
N ASP A 112 8.81 3.04 -3.19
CA ASP A 112 7.96 1.90 -3.51
C ASP A 112 6.50 2.34 -3.80
N PRO A 113 5.94 1.99 -4.97
CA PRO A 113 4.60 2.43 -5.36
C PRO A 113 3.48 1.72 -4.58
N VAL A 114 3.70 0.49 -4.12
CA VAL A 114 2.72 -0.22 -3.28
C VAL A 114 2.67 0.45 -1.91
N ARG A 115 3.83 0.80 -1.34
CA ARG A 115 3.90 1.59 -0.11
C ARG A 115 3.25 2.96 -0.29
N LEU A 116 3.47 3.65 -1.41
CA LEU A 116 2.83 4.95 -1.68
C LEU A 116 1.30 4.87 -1.66
N TYR A 117 0.74 3.76 -2.15
CA TYR A 117 -0.70 3.52 -2.12
C TYR A 117 -1.21 3.07 -0.73
N MET A 118 -0.51 2.12 -0.09
CA MET A 118 -1.00 1.43 1.11
C MET A 118 -0.60 2.08 2.43
N LEU A 119 0.53 2.77 2.45
CA LEU A 119 1.10 3.41 3.65
C LEU A 119 1.70 4.78 3.28
N PRO A 120 0.85 5.78 2.96
CA PRO A 120 1.30 7.14 2.68
C PRO A 120 1.97 7.76 3.92
N VAL A 121 2.98 8.59 3.68
CA VAL A 121 3.62 9.44 4.67
C VAL A 121 3.45 10.91 4.32
N PHE A 122 3.82 11.82 5.22
CA PHE A 122 3.55 13.24 5.03
C PHE A 122 4.27 13.79 3.79
N SER A 123 5.51 13.34 3.55
CA SER A 123 6.30 13.75 2.38
C SER A 123 5.75 13.27 1.03
N ASP A 124 4.90 12.25 0.99
CA ASP A 124 4.23 11.82 -0.25
C ASP A 124 3.17 12.82 -0.71
N ARG A 125 2.62 13.60 0.23
CA ARG A 125 1.45 14.45 -0.04
C ARG A 125 1.88 15.76 -0.67
N ARG A 126 1.17 16.12 -1.74
CA ARG A 126 1.25 17.47 -2.30
C ARG A 126 0.76 18.50 -1.30
N THR A 127 1.62 19.45 -0.96
CA THR A 127 1.31 20.55 -0.02
C THR A 127 0.64 21.73 -0.70
N ASP A 128 0.81 21.87 -2.01
CA ASP A 128 0.26 22.96 -2.82
C ASP A 128 -1.20 22.72 -3.22
N TRP A 129 -1.56 21.46 -3.50
CA TRP A 129 -2.90 21.08 -3.91
C TRP A 129 -3.35 19.78 -3.24
N PRO A 130 -3.65 19.81 -1.92
CA PRO A 130 -3.93 18.61 -1.13
C PRO A 130 -5.22 17.89 -1.56
N SER A 131 -6.21 18.63 -2.07
CA SER A 131 -7.48 18.09 -2.59
C SER A 131 -7.93 18.85 -3.83
N HIS A 132 -8.50 18.14 -4.80
CA HIS A 132 -9.11 18.77 -5.97
C HIS A 132 -10.26 19.71 -5.56
N PRO A 133 -10.51 20.88 -6.21
CA PRO A 133 -11.52 21.84 -5.76
C PRO A 133 -12.94 21.30 -5.83
N TYR A 134 -13.17 20.30 -6.69
CA TYR A 134 -14.45 19.60 -6.84
C TYR A 134 -14.49 18.27 -6.07
N ALA A 135 -13.51 17.99 -5.21
CA ALA A 135 -13.55 16.80 -4.37
C ALA A 135 -14.72 16.92 -3.37
N THR A 136 -15.65 15.98 -3.43
CA THR A 136 -16.77 15.85 -2.50
C THR A 136 -16.77 14.45 -1.90
N ARG A 137 -17.34 14.31 -0.69
CA ARG A 137 -17.35 13.04 0.07
C ARG A 137 -18.04 11.90 -0.68
N ASP A 138 -19.12 12.21 -1.38
CA ASP A 138 -19.87 11.28 -2.23
C ASP A 138 -19.95 11.84 -3.65
N SER A 139 -18.79 11.94 -4.31
CA SER A 139 -18.69 12.48 -5.68
C SER A 139 -19.45 11.65 -6.72
N LEU A 140 -19.78 10.41 -6.39
CA LEU A 140 -20.54 9.53 -7.26
C LEU A 140 -22.05 9.61 -6.97
N HIS A 141 -22.51 10.26 -5.91
CA HIS A 141 -23.93 10.28 -5.49
C HIS A 141 -24.46 8.87 -5.15
N GLU A 142 -23.64 8.04 -4.52
CA GLU A 142 -24.03 6.69 -4.09
C GLU A 142 -25.20 6.73 -3.10
N HIS A 143 -25.18 7.65 -2.12
CA HIS A 143 -26.25 7.77 -1.13
C HIS A 143 -27.58 8.19 -1.73
N ASP A 144 -27.58 9.16 -2.66
CA ASP A 144 -28.79 9.64 -3.34
C ASP A 144 -29.44 8.53 -4.20
N MET A 145 -28.66 7.52 -4.58
CA MET A 145 -29.06 6.40 -5.45
C MET A 145 -29.32 5.10 -4.67
N TRP A 146 -29.43 5.16 -3.34
CA TRP A 146 -29.79 3.99 -2.53
C TRP A 146 -31.23 3.55 -2.77
N ALA A 147 -31.40 2.29 -3.15
CA ALA A 147 -32.71 1.64 -3.12
C ALA A 147 -33.10 1.27 -1.68
N VAL A 148 -32.11 0.86 -0.90
CA VAL A 148 -32.12 0.68 0.56
C VAL A 148 -30.74 1.05 1.10
N GLU A 149 -30.62 1.25 2.42
CA GLU A 149 -29.35 1.60 3.07
C GLU A 149 -28.22 0.64 2.68
N GLY A 150 -27.14 1.19 2.13
CA GLY A 150 -25.97 0.43 1.69
C GLY A 150 -26.11 -0.29 0.34
N LEU A 151 -27.23 -0.17 -0.38
CA LEU A 151 -27.43 -0.75 -1.71
C LEU A 151 -27.73 0.33 -2.76
N THR A 152 -26.68 0.74 -3.47
CA THR A 152 -26.75 1.70 -4.58
C THR A 152 -27.32 1.04 -5.84
N HIS A 153 -28.38 1.60 -6.41
CA HIS A 153 -28.96 1.15 -7.69
C HIS A 153 -28.88 2.26 -8.74
N ARG A 154 -27.69 2.46 -9.31
CA ARG A 154 -27.45 3.49 -10.33
C ARG A 154 -27.89 3.07 -11.73
N TYR A 155 -27.58 1.82 -12.10
CA TYR A 155 -27.75 1.34 -13.46
C TYR A 155 -29.01 0.49 -13.58
N PRO A 156 -29.79 0.60 -14.68
CA PRO A 156 -31.08 -0.06 -14.79
C PRO A 156 -31.05 -1.57 -14.54
N THR A 157 -29.94 -2.24 -14.87
CA THR A 157 -29.82 -3.70 -14.84
C THR A 157 -28.80 -4.23 -13.84
N LYS A 158 -28.17 -3.36 -13.03
CA LYS A 158 -27.12 -3.76 -12.09
C LYS A 158 -27.25 -2.99 -10.78
N VAL A 159 -27.14 -3.73 -9.69
CA VAL A 159 -26.82 -3.22 -8.36
C VAL A 159 -25.36 -3.57 -8.03
#